data_AF-A0ABD5NH14-F1
#
_entry.id   AF-A0ABD5NH14-F1
#
_cell.length_a   1.000
_cell.length_b   1.000
_cell.length_c   1.000
_cell.angle_alpha   90.00
_cell.angle_beta   90.00
_cell.angle_gamma   90.00
#
_symmetry.space_group_name_H-M   'P 1'
#
loop_
_entity.id
_entity.type
_entity.pdbx_description
1 polymer ?
#
loop_
_entity_poly.entity_id
_entity_poly.type
_entity_poly.pdbx_seq_one_letter_code
_entity_poly.pdbx_strand_id
1 'polypeptide(L)'
;MTDTNVDGTDRLAKIRRYRRLMYASILVGVAGFIAGDELGYPLAGLAVYWAGILSFFGIWKGTSVTLFDERDAALERRASHATIGVVGVIGVLSFTSLVVIGEMATVEVPELVWNLYLGYFALFVLWGAVYTVLKYR
;
A
#
# COMPACT_ATOMS: atom_id res chain seq x y z
N MET A 1 29.72 -31.23 15.87
CA MET A 1 28.30 -31.13 15.49
C MET A 1 27.61 -30.27 16.54
N THR A 2 27.31 -29.00 16.23
CA THR A 2 26.33 -28.05 16.84
C THR A 2 26.87 -26.62 16.85
N ASP A 3 26.85 -25.94 15.69
CA ASP A 3 27.08 -24.48 15.62
C ASP A 3 26.08 -23.76 14.70
N THR A 4 25.20 -24.50 14.01
CA THR A 4 24.28 -23.95 13.01
C THR A 4 23.03 -23.27 13.60
N ASN A 5 22.67 -23.55 14.86
CA ASN A 5 21.43 -23.05 15.46
C ASN A 5 21.53 -21.61 16.01
N VAL A 6 22.72 -21.19 16.44
CA VAL A 6 22.93 -19.82 16.98
C VAL A 6 22.89 -18.80 15.84
N ASP A 7 23.53 -19.10 14.72
CA ASP A 7 23.67 -18.21 13.56
C ASP A 7 22.32 -17.97 12.83
N GLY A 8 21.49 -19.03 12.71
CA GLY A 8 20.16 -18.92 12.12
C GLY A 8 19.18 -18.08 12.95
N THR A 9 19.25 -18.18 14.28
CA THR A 9 18.38 -17.44 15.19
C THR A 9 18.70 -15.95 15.18
N ASP A 10 19.99 -15.60 15.13
CA ASP A 10 20.45 -14.20 15.08
C ASP A 10 20.10 -13.53 13.74
N ARG A 11 20.26 -14.25 12.62
CA ARG A 11 19.83 -13.77 11.29
C ARG A 11 18.32 -13.47 11.25
N LEU A 12 17.48 -14.35 11.79
CA LEU A 12 16.02 -14.13 11.82
C LEU A 12 15.62 -12.98 12.74
N ALA A 13 16.33 -12.78 13.85
CA ALA A 13 16.11 -11.62 14.72
C ALA A 13 16.44 -10.31 13.98
N LYS A 14 17.57 -10.30 13.24
CA LYS A 14 17.99 -9.15 12.41
C LYS A 14 17.00 -8.81 11.31
N ILE A 15 16.50 -9.81 10.57
CA ILE A 15 15.46 -9.62 9.55
C ILE A 15 14.19 -9.02 10.17
N ARG A 16 13.69 -9.59 11.28
CA ARG A 16 12.49 -9.07 11.97
C ARG A 16 12.67 -7.64 12.44
N ARG A 17 13.86 -7.30 12.96
CA ARG A 17 14.18 -5.94 13.40
C ARG A 17 14.15 -4.95 12.24
N TYR A 18 14.83 -5.22 11.13
CA TYR A 18 14.84 -4.32 9.99
C TYR A 18 13.46 -4.19 9.34
N ARG A 19 12.71 -5.29 9.23
CA ARG A 19 11.33 -5.24 8.72
C ARG A 19 10.43 -4.38 9.60
N ARG A 20 10.56 -4.52 10.93
CA ARG A 20 9.82 -3.67 11.88
C ARG A 20 10.22 -2.21 11.74
N LEU A 21 11.51 -1.89 11.69
CA LEU A 21 11.99 -0.51 11.53
C LEU A 21 11.53 0.11 10.21
N MET A 22 11.55 -0.68 9.13
CA MET A 22 11.12 -0.26 7.81
C MET A 22 9.63 0.13 7.79
N TYR A 23 8.74 -0.71 8.33
CA TYR A 23 7.32 -0.33 8.41
C TYR A 23 7.04 0.72 9.49
N ALA A 24 7.80 0.73 10.59
CA ALA A 24 7.69 1.77 11.61
C ALA A 24 8.07 3.15 11.06
N SER A 25 9.04 3.25 10.14
CA SER A 25 9.41 4.54 9.55
C SER A 25 8.27 5.14 8.72
N ILE A 26 7.52 4.30 7.99
CA ILE A 26 6.31 4.73 7.28
C ILE A 26 5.25 5.20 8.28
N LEU A 27 4.98 4.41 9.31
CA LEU A 27 3.98 4.74 10.32
C LEU A 27 4.31 6.06 11.04
N VAL A 28 5.57 6.26 11.42
CA VAL A 28 6.06 7.50 12.03
C VAL A 28 5.96 8.67 11.04
N GLY A 29 6.31 8.46 9.77
CA GLY A 29 6.19 9.48 8.73
C GLY A 29 4.75 9.96 8.56
N VAL A 30 3.80 9.02 8.43
CA VAL A 30 2.37 9.33 8.29
C VAL A 30 1.83 10.02 9.55
N ALA A 31 2.10 9.47 10.74
CA ALA A 31 1.65 10.06 12.00
C ALA A 31 2.25 11.45 12.22
N GLY A 32 3.52 11.65 11.85
CA GLY A 32 4.20 12.94 11.91
C GLY A 32 3.60 13.98 10.98
N PHE A 33 3.16 13.58 9.78
CA PHE A 33 2.43 14.49 8.90
C PHE A 33 1.08 14.89 9.47
N ILE A 34 0.28 13.93 9.93
CA ILE A 34 -1.03 14.21 10.55
C ILE A 34 -0.86 15.15 11.75
N ALA A 35 0.08 14.85 12.66
CA ALA A 35 0.34 15.72 13.80
C ALA A 35 0.86 17.10 13.39
N GLY A 36 1.73 17.18 12.39
CA GLY A 36 2.23 18.45 11.87
C GLY A 36 1.13 19.32 11.27
N ASP A 37 0.20 18.73 10.54
CA ASP A 37 -0.94 19.42 9.94
C ASP A 37 -1.88 19.98 11.03
N GLU A 38 -2.27 19.14 11.99
CA GLU A 38 -3.13 19.52 13.13
C GLU A 38 -2.52 20.61 14.02
N LEU A 39 -1.19 20.64 14.15
CA LEU A 39 -0.47 21.65 14.92
C LEU A 39 -0.17 22.94 14.14
N GLY A 40 -0.63 23.05 12.89
CA GLY A 40 -0.43 24.24 12.04
C GLY A 40 0.95 24.34 11.38
N TYR A 41 1.70 23.23 11.33
CA TYR A 41 3.01 23.13 10.68
C TYR A 41 3.00 22.09 9.53
N PRO A 42 2.17 22.28 8.49
CA PRO A 42 1.99 21.28 7.44
C PRO A 42 3.28 20.96 6.66
N LEU A 43 4.13 21.97 6.43
CA LEU A 43 5.42 21.77 5.75
C LEU A 43 6.41 20.95 6.59
N ALA A 44 6.42 21.14 7.91
CA ALA A 44 7.27 20.36 8.80
C ALA A 44 6.76 18.91 8.89
N GLY A 45 5.44 18.73 9.02
CA GLY A 45 4.82 17.39 8.95
C GLY A 45 5.14 16.68 7.63
N LEU A 46 5.10 17.40 6.51
CA LEU A 46 5.42 16.84 5.19
C LEU A 46 6.89 16.40 5.10
N ALA A 47 7.81 17.17 5.69
CA ALA A 47 9.21 16.79 5.78
C ALA A 47 9.40 15.50 6.58
N VAL A 48 8.67 15.32 7.69
CA VAL A 48 8.69 14.09 8.49
C VAL A 48 8.14 12.91 7.71
N TYR A 49 7.06 13.10 6.95
CA TYR A 49 6.51 12.07 6.06
C TYR A 49 7.52 11.61 5.02
N TRP A 50 8.16 12.54 4.32
CA TRP A 50 9.20 12.21 3.37
C TRP A 50 10.41 11.53 4.02
N ALA A 51 10.83 11.97 5.20
CA ALA A 51 11.89 11.31 5.96
C ALA A 51 11.54 9.86 6.28
N GLY A 52 10.28 9.58 6.64
CA GLY A 52 9.76 8.23 6.86
C GLY A 52 9.82 7.33 5.63
N ILE A 53 9.43 7.86 4.47
CA ILE A 53 9.52 7.16 3.17
C ILE A 53 10.95 6.91 2.76
N LEU A 54 11.81 7.93 2.82
CA LEU A 54 13.22 7.79 2.44
C LEU A 54 13.94 6.81 3.37
N SER A 55 13.59 6.80 4.66
CA SER A 55 14.09 5.80 5.62
C SER A 55 13.63 4.38 5.26
N PHE A 56 12.40 4.20 4.80
CA PHE A 56 11.92 2.90 4.32
C PHE A 56 12.80 2.39 3.18
N PHE A 57 13.04 3.21 2.15
CA PHE A 57 13.88 2.84 1.02
C PHE A 57 15.35 2.62 1.43
N GLY A 58 15.87 3.46 2.33
CA GLY A 58 17.20 3.33 2.88
C GLY A 58 17.40 2.00 3.62
N ILE A 59 16.43 1.58 4.44
CA ILE A 59 16.48 0.29 5.14
C ILE A 59 16.34 -0.87 4.14
N TRP A 60 15.39 -0.78 3.20
CA TRP A 60 15.14 -1.83 2.22
C TRP A 60 16.36 -2.11 1.33
N LYS A 61 17.01 -1.06 0.84
CA LYS A 61 18.17 -1.15 -0.06
C LYS A 61 19.52 -1.25 0.66
N GLY A 62 19.62 -0.71 1.88
CA GLY A 62 20.89 -0.61 2.62
C GLY A 62 21.18 -1.79 3.55
N THR A 63 20.24 -2.72 3.73
CA THR A 63 20.42 -3.86 4.62
C THR A 63 21.19 -5.01 3.94
N SER A 64 22.14 -5.62 4.65
CA SER A 64 22.96 -6.73 4.13
C SER A 64 22.27 -8.11 4.13
N VAL A 65 21.02 -8.18 4.60
CA VAL A 65 20.22 -9.40 4.65
C VAL A 65 19.00 -9.27 3.72
N THR A 66 18.66 -10.37 3.06
CA THR A 66 17.44 -10.47 2.25
C THR A 66 16.22 -10.40 3.17
N LEU A 67 15.47 -9.29 3.09
CA LEU A 67 14.32 -9.04 3.97
C LEU A 67 13.04 -9.77 3.54
N PHE A 68 12.93 -10.08 2.25
CA PHE A 68 11.80 -10.77 1.64
C PHE A 68 12.29 -12.00 0.91
N ASP A 69 11.55 -13.10 1.04
CA ASP A 69 11.82 -14.36 0.37
C ASP A 69 10.77 -14.68 -0.72
N GLU A 70 10.91 -15.85 -1.35
CA GLU A 70 9.97 -16.32 -2.37
C GLU A 70 8.55 -16.54 -1.82
N ARG A 71 8.42 -16.88 -0.53
CA ARG A 71 7.11 -17.09 0.11
C ARG A 71 6.39 -15.77 0.31
N ASP A 72 7.12 -14.74 0.73
CA ASP A 72 6.60 -13.38 0.85
C ASP A 72 6.14 -12.86 -0.52
N ALA A 73 6.95 -13.02 -1.57
CA ALA A 73 6.57 -12.62 -2.93
C ALA A 73 5.34 -13.40 -3.45
N ALA A 74 5.25 -14.70 -3.18
CA ALA A 74 4.09 -15.51 -3.55
C ALA A 74 2.82 -15.12 -2.75
N LEU A 75 2.98 -14.73 -1.48
CA LEU A 75 1.88 -14.22 -0.67
C LEU A 75 1.43 -12.85 -1.19
N GLU A 76 2.36 -11.93 -1.46
CA GLU A 76 2.08 -10.61 -2.02
C GLU A 76 1.32 -10.72 -3.34
N ARG A 77 1.77 -11.58 -4.27
CA ARG A 77 1.08 -11.80 -5.55
C ARG A 77 -0.37 -12.28 -5.36
N ARG A 78 -0.58 -13.23 -4.45
CA ARG A 78 -1.93 -13.75 -4.14
C ARG A 78 -2.81 -12.69 -3.48
N ALA A 79 -2.27 -11.96 -2.51
CA ALA A 79 -2.96 -10.89 -1.81
C ALA A 79 -3.35 -9.77 -2.79
N SER A 80 -2.41 -9.29 -3.61
CA SER A 80 -2.67 -8.25 -4.61
C SER A 80 -3.74 -8.67 -5.62
N HIS A 81 -3.68 -9.90 -6.12
CA HIS A 81 -4.71 -10.41 -7.04
C HIS A 81 -6.08 -10.53 -6.36
N ALA A 82 -6.14 -11.07 -5.14
CA ALA A 82 -7.38 -11.16 -4.37
C ALA A 82 -7.97 -9.79 -4.07
N THR A 83 -7.15 -8.83 -3.64
CA THR A 83 -7.56 -7.46 -3.35
C THR A 83 -8.15 -6.78 -4.58
N ILE A 84 -7.49 -6.82 -5.74
CA ILE A 84 -8.02 -6.24 -6.98
C ILE A 84 -9.35 -6.91 -7.37
N GLY A 85 -9.47 -8.23 -7.22
CA GLY A 85 -10.72 -8.94 -7.50
C GLY A 85 -11.87 -8.52 -6.57
N VAL A 86 -11.62 -8.45 -5.26
CA VAL A 86 -12.61 -8.03 -4.25
C VAL A 86 -13.04 -6.58 -4.47
N VAL A 87 -12.06 -5.68 -4.63
CA VAL A 87 -12.30 -4.27 -4.95
C VAL A 87 -13.13 -4.18 -6.22
N GLY A 88 -12.78 -4.98 -7.24
CA GLY A 88 -13.49 -5.18 -8.51
C GLY A 88 -14.98 -5.41 -8.34
N VAL A 89 -15.34 -6.46 -7.59
CA VAL A 89 -16.73 -6.85 -7.32
C VAL A 89 -17.47 -5.75 -6.56
N ILE A 90 -16.84 -5.20 -5.51
CA ILE A 90 -17.44 -4.14 -4.70
C ILE A 90 -17.72 -2.91 -5.58
N GLY A 91 -16.77 -2.51 -6.42
CA GLY A 91 -16.94 -1.35 -7.29
C GLY A 91 -18.05 -1.52 -8.33
N VAL A 92 -18.19 -2.70 -8.93
CA VAL A 92 -19.29 -2.97 -9.88
C VAL A 92 -20.64 -2.86 -9.17
N LEU A 93 -20.82 -3.55 -8.03
CA LEU A 93 -22.08 -3.54 -7.29
C LEU A 93 -22.45 -2.15 -6.76
N SER A 94 -21.46 -1.44 -6.22
CA SER A 94 -21.67 -0.09 -5.69
C SER A 94 -21.94 0.93 -6.79
N PHE A 95 -21.24 0.84 -7.94
CA PHE A 95 -21.51 1.71 -9.09
C PHE A 95 -22.92 1.51 -9.65
N THR A 96 -23.34 0.25 -9.84
CA THR A 96 -24.71 -0.05 -10.30
C THR A 96 -25.75 0.51 -9.32
N SER A 97 -25.52 0.37 -8.01
CA SER A 97 -26.41 0.93 -6.98
C SER A 97 -26.50 2.45 -7.07
N LEU A 98 -25.38 3.14 -7.31
CA LEU A 98 -25.35 4.59 -7.47
C LEU A 98 -26.06 5.09 -8.71
N VAL A 99 -25.95 4.38 -9.85
CA VAL A 99 -26.72 4.73 -11.05
C VAL A 99 -28.21 4.64 -10.75
N VAL A 100 -28.67 3.57 -10.10
CA VAL A 100 -30.08 3.40 -9.74
C VAL A 100 -30.54 4.51 -8.78
N ILE A 101 -29.74 4.84 -7.76
CA ILE A 101 -30.05 5.93 -6.82
C ILE A 101 -30.08 7.29 -7.52
N GLY A 102 -29.17 7.55 -8.46
CA GLY A 102 -29.11 8.82 -9.19
C GLY A 102 -30.32 9.05 -10.09
N GLU A 103 -30.94 8.00 -10.61
CA GLU A 103 -32.21 8.08 -11.36
C GLU A 103 -33.42 8.29 -10.45
N MET A 104 -33.30 7.99 -9.15
CA MET A 104 -34.32 8.34 -8.17
C MET A 104 -34.17 9.82 -7.82
N ALA A 105 -35.11 10.66 -8.29
CA ALA A 105 -35.12 12.12 -8.09
C ALA A 105 -35.15 12.60 -6.62
N THR A 106 -35.03 11.68 -5.66
CA THR A 106 -35.07 11.94 -4.22
C THR A 106 -33.69 12.05 -3.57
N VAL A 107 -32.60 11.66 -4.24
CA VAL A 107 -31.25 11.66 -3.65
C VAL A 107 -30.23 12.25 -4.62
N GLU A 108 -29.65 13.40 -4.26
CA GLU A 108 -28.49 13.95 -4.98
C GLU A 108 -27.21 13.20 -4.58
N VAL A 109 -26.48 12.69 -5.58
CA VAL A 109 -25.19 12.04 -5.36
C VAL A 109 -24.08 13.10 -5.35
N PRO A 110 -23.30 13.24 -4.26
CA PRO A 110 -22.24 14.23 -4.18
C PRO A 110 -21.17 14.05 -5.27
N GLU A 111 -20.63 15.15 -5.80
CA GLU A 111 -19.57 15.14 -6.82
C GLU A 111 -18.32 14.36 -6.38
N LEU A 112 -17.99 14.39 -5.08
CA LEU A 112 -16.90 13.60 -4.51
C LEU A 112 -17.04 12.11 -4.82
N VAL A 113 -18.26 11.57 -4.80
CA VAL A 113 -18.51 10.15 -5.10
C VAL A 113 -18.14 9.84 -6.54
N TRP A 114 -18.56 10.69 -7.50
CA TRP A 114 -18.17 10.53 -8.91
C TRP A 114 -16.66 10.58 -9.11
N ASN A 115 -15.96 11.50 -8.44
CA ASN A 115 -14.50 11.61 -8.50
C ASN A 115 -13.80 10.37 -7.90
N LEU A 116 -14.34 9.78 -6.84
CA LEU A 116 -13.85 8.52 -6.29
C LEU A 116 -13.97 7.37 -7.31
N TYR A 117 -15.09 7.29 -8.05
CA TYR A 117 -15.25 6.29 -9.12
C TYR A 117 -14.30 6.51 -10.31
N LEU A 118 -13.97 7.77 -10.64
CA LEU A 118 -12.94 8.04 -11.64
C LEU A 118 -11.57 7.50 -11.21
N GLY A 119 -11.18 7.71 -9.95
CA GLY A 119 -9.94 7.15 -9.41
C GLY A 119 -9.95 5.62 -9.38
N TYR A 120 -11.07 5.03 -8.97
CA TYR A 120 -11.29 3.59 -9.03
C TYR A 120 -11.15 3.05 -10.46
N PHE A 121 -11.80 3.68 -11.44
CA PHE A 121 -11.70 3.28 -12.84
C PHE A 121 -10.27 3.38 -13.36
N ALA A 122 -9.57 4.47 -13.04
CA ALA A 122 -8.17 4.66 -13.40
C ALA A 122 -7.27 3.54 -12.87
N LEU A 123 -7.52 3.03 -11.65
CA LEU A 123 -6.80 1.88 -11.11
C LEU A 123 -6.97 0.62 -11.98
N PHE A 124 -8.19 0.31 -12.42
CA PHE A 124 -8.46 -0.86 -13.28
C PHE A 124 -7.90 -0.70 -14.69
N VAL A 125 -7.96 0.51 -15.25
CA VAL A 125 -7.32 0.82 -16.54
C VAL A 125 -5.81 0.63 -16.45
N LEU A 126 -5.18 1.17 -15.41
CA LEU A 126 -3.74 1.01 -15.18
C LEU A 126 -3.38 -0.45 -15.00
N TRP A 127 -4.13 -1.19 -14.18
CA TRP A 127 -3.93 -2.63 -14.00
C TRP A 127 -4.03 -3.39 -15.32
N GLY A 128 -5.06 -3.12 -16.12
CA GLY A 128 -5.27 -3.75 -17.43
C GLY A 128 -4.14 -3.42 -18.42
N ALA A 129 -3.68 -2.16 -18.44
CA ALA A 129 -2.55 -1.73 -19.27
C ALA A 129 -1.26 -2.44 -18.85
N VAL A 130 -0.93 -2.46 -17.56
CA VAL A 130 0.26 -3.14 -17.04
C VAL A 130 0.21 -4.65 -17.32
N TYR A 131 -0.93 -5.29 -17.06
CA TYR A 131 -1.13 -6.71 -17.35
C TYR A 131 -0.93 -7.02 -18.84
N THR A 132 -1.50 -6.19 -19.71
CA THR A 132 -1.37 -6.33 -21.17
C THR A 132 0.10 -6.21 -21.59
N VAL A 133 0.81 -5.18 -21.12
CA VAL A 133 2.24 -5.00 -21.42
C VAL A 133 3.06 -6.20 -20.95
N LEU A 134 2.81 -6.71 -19.74
CA LEU A 134 3.52 -7.87 -19.22
C LEU A 134 3.15 -9.18 -19.93
N LYS A 135 1.94 -9.30 -20.48
CA LYS A 135 1.50 -10.48 -21.24
C LYS A 135 2.17 -10.58 -22.61
N TYR A 136 2.52 -9.45 -23.23
CA TYR A 136 3.09 -9.39 -24.58
C TYR A 136 4.60 -9.08 -24.60
N ARG A 137 5.22 -8.94 -23.43
CA ARG A 137 6.68 -8.94 -23.27
C ARG A 137 7.19 -10.36 -23.06
#